data_AF-A0A0U1QLJ9-F1
#
_entry.id   AF-A0A0U1QLJ9-F1
#
_cell.length_a   1.000
_cell.length_b   1.000
_cell.length_c   1.000
_cell.angle_alpha   90.00
_cell.angle_beta   90.00
_cell.angle_gamma   90.00
#
_symmetry.space_group_name_H-M   'P 1'
#
loop_
_entity.id
_entity.type
_entity.pdbx_description
1 polymer ?
#
loop_
_entity_poly.entity_id
_entity_poly.type
_entity_poly.pdbx_seq_one_letter_code
_entity_poly.pdbx_strand_id
1 'polypeptide(L)'
;MERLPYKQEVDARFIRPIRHTRNKSLDEFSCFMEIDPATISKLENRQLRFTPYYEEKLRLAMKRLRITGVEIQSIRKLIDVKESRNYRT
;
A
#
# COMPACT_ATOMS: atom_id res chain seq x y z
N MET A 1 24.94 0.35 -7.81
CA MET A 1 23.60 -0.30 -7.84
C MET A 1 23.20 -0.56 -6.39
N GLU A 2 22.34 0.28 -5.81
CA GLU A 2 21.84 0.07 -4.46
C GLU A 2 21.00 -1.21 -4.41
N ARG A 3 21.42 -2.18 -3.60
CA ARG A 3 20.68 -3.42 -3.35
C ARG A 3 19.38 -3.05 -2.64
N LEU A 4 18.25 -3.26 -3.32
CA LEU A 4 16.94 -3.08 -2.71
C LEU A 4 16.83 -3.96 -1.45
N PRO A 5 16.36 -3.41 -0.32
CA PRO A 5 16.20 -4.19 0.90
C PRO A 5 15.27 -5.38 0.65
N TYR A 6 15.73 -6.57 1.06
CA TYR A 6 15.14 -7.89 0.76
C TYR A 6 13.75 -8.08 1.39
N LYS A 7 13.41 -7.28 2.40
CA LYS A 7 12.08 -7.18 2.99
C LYS A 7 11.70 -5.71 3.12
N GLN A 8 10.97 -5.19 2.15
CA GLN A 8 10.29 -3.91 2.32
C GLN A 8 9.05 -4.20 3.18
N GLU A 9 9.09 -3.73 4.43
CA GLU A 9 7.91 -3.73 5.30
C GLU A 9 6.84 -2.86 4.63
N VAL A 10 5.64 -3.43 4.47
CA VAL A 10 4.51 -2.75 3.84
C VAL A 10 3.44 -2.53 4.90
N ASP A 11 3.08 -1.28 5.11
CA ASP A 11 2.04 -0.88 6.05
C ASP A 11 0.69 -0.61 5.34
N ALA A 12 -0.38 -0.44 6.13
CA ALA A 12 -1.68 0.01 5.63
C ALA A 12 -1.61 1.32 4.83
N ARG A 13 -0.60 2.17 5.10
CA ARG A 13 -0.37 3.44 4.41
C ARG A 13 -0.05 3.28 2.92
N PHE A 14 0.44 2.10 2.53
CA PHE A 14 0.80 1.80 1.14
C PHE A 14 -0.42 1.40 0.30
N ILE A 15 -1.51 0.95 0.92
CA ILE A 15 -2.72 0.49 0.22
C ILE A 15 -3.25 1.56 -0.74
N ARG A 16 -3.45 2.78 -0.22
CA ARG A 16 -4.00 3.90 -1.00
C ARG A 16 -3.09 4.31 -2.17
N PRO A 17 -1.79 4.60 -1.96
CA PRO A 17 -0.87 4.88 -3.06
C PRO A 17 -0.81 3.77 -4.12
N ILE A 18 -0.71 2.49 -3.70
CA ILE A 18 -0.63 1.36 -4.63
C ILE A 18 -1.88 1.29 -5.51
N ARG A 19 -3.06 1.49 -4.93
CA ARG A 19 -4.32 1.54 -5.66
C ARG A 19 -4.35 2.69 -6.69
N HIS A 20 -3.89 3.87 -6.29
CA HIS A 20 -3.85 5.04 -7.18
C HIS A 20 -2.80 4.94 -8.28
N THR A 21 -1.69 4.23 -8.06
CA THR A 21 -0.65 4.00 -9.09
C THR A 21 -1.19 3.35 -10.37
N ARG A 22 -2.29 2.60 -10.26
CA ARG A 22 -2.97 1.98 -11.41
C ARG A 22 -4.37 2.56 -11.66
N ASN A 23 -4.67 3.70 -11.03
CA ASN A 23 -5.96 4.38 -11.08
C ASN A 23 -7.16 3.43 -10.81
N LYS A 24 -7.00 2.50 -9.86
CA LYS A 24 -8.03 1.51 -9.55
C LYS A 24 -9.03 2.05 -8.54
N SER A 25 -10.30 1.73 -8.77
CA SER A 25 -11.35 1.91 -7.78
C SER A 25 -11.13 0.96 -6.60
N LEU A 26 -11.81 1.23 -5.49
CA LEU A 26 -11.70 0.42 -4.28
C LEU A 26 -12.26 -1.00 -4.52
N ASP A 27 -13.35 -1.09 -5.28
CA ASP A 27 -13.96 -2.36 -5.70
C ASP A 27 -13.01 -3.19 -6.59
N GLU A 28 -12.41 -2.59 -7.61
CA GLU A 28 -11.41 -3.30 -8.43
C GLU A 28 -10.20 -3.76 -7.61
N PHE A 29 -9.72 -2.92 -6.68
CA PHE A 29 -8.60 -3.27 -5.80
C PHE A 29 -8.96 -4.42 -4.85
N SER A 30 -10.22 -4.51 -4.44
CA SER A 30 -10.77 -5.59 -3.63
C SER A 30 -10.59 -6.96 -4.31
N CYS A 31 -10.77 -7.03 -5.64
CA CYS A 31 -10.55 -8.26 -6.41
C CYS A 31 -9.06 -8.69 -6.41
N PHE A 32 -8.13 -7.73 -6.42
CA PHE A 32 -6.70 -8.05 -6.38
C PHE A 32 -6.25 -8.52 -5.00
N MET A 33 -6.75 -7.87 -3.95
CA MET A 33 -6.39 -8.16 -2.56
C MET A 33 -7.23 -9.30 -1.96
N GLU A 34 -8.32 -9.71 -2.60
CA GLU A 34 -9.27 -10.74 -2.14
C GLU A 34 -9.83 -10.45 -0.73
N ILE A 35 -10.13 -9.17 -0.51
CA ILE A 35 -10.67 -8.65 0.75
C ILE A 35 -11.84 -7.75 0.40
N ASP A 36 -12.87 -7.76 1.25
CA ASP A 36 -14.02 -6.89 1.10
C ASP A 36 -13.64 -5.38 0.99
N PRO A 37 -14.24 -4.63 0.06
CA PRO A 37 -13.94 -3.21 -0.13
C PRO A 37 -14.17 -2.37 1.13
N ALA A 38 -15.17 -2.66 1.96
CA ALA A 38 -15.37 -1.92 3.21
C ALA A 38 -14.21 -2.17 4.19
N THR A 39 -13.64 -3.37 4.20
CA THR A 39 -12.45 -3.70 5.00
C THR A 39 -11.21 -2.94 4.51
N ILE A 40 -11.00 -2.88 3.20
CA ILE A 40 -9.91 -2.09 2.60
C ILE A 40 -10.06 -0.60 2.94
N SER A 41 -11.28 -0.06 2.87
CA SER A 41 -11.57 1.32 3.26
C SER A 41 -11.22 1.58 4.73
N LYS A 42 -11.58 0.67 5.64
CA LYS A 42 -11.21 0.76 7.07
C LYS A 42 -9.70 0.71 7.29
N LEU A 43 -8.99 -0.13 6.53
CA LEU A 43 -7.52 -0.21 6.56
C LEU A 43 -6.87 1.09 6.07
N GLU A 44 -7.34 1.65 4.95
CA GLU A 44 -6.83 2.93 4.42
C GLU A 44 -7.03 4.08 5.41
N ASN A 45 -8.13 4.08 6.16
CA ASN A 45 -8.46 5.10 7.14
C ASN A 45 -7.91 4.83 8.55
N ARG A 46 -7.03 3.82 8.72
CA ARG A 46 -6.45 3.41 10.01
C ARG A 46 -7.51 3.02 11.08
N GLN A 47 -8.72 2.70 10.67
CA GLN A 47 -9.81 2.24 11.54
C GLN A 47 -9.71 0.75 11.86
N LEU A 48 -8.93 0.01 11.09
CA LEU A 48 -8.65 -1.40 11.31
C LEU A 48 -7.15 -1.63 11.48
N ARG A 49 -6.79 -2.50 12.42
CA ARG A 49 -5.39 -2.86 12.65
C ARG A 49 -4.84 -3.63 11.45
N PHE A 50 -3.71 -3.16 10.94
CA PHE A 50 -2.95 -3.90 9.94
C PHE A 50 -2.28 -5.10 10.60
N THR A 51 -2.62 -6.30 10.15
CA THR A 51 -2.12 -7.58 10.67
C THR A 51 -1.28 -8.28 9.60
N PRO A 52 -0.47 -9.30 9.97
CA PRO A 52 0.32 -10.06 8.99
C PRO A 52 -0.53 -10.66 7.86
N TYR A 53 -1.79 -11.01 8.14
CA TYR A 53 -2.75 -11.46 7.13
C TYR A 53 -2.98 -10.40 6.04
N TYR A 54 -3.20 -9.14 6.44
CA TYR A 54 -3.37 -8.02 5.50
C TYR A 54 -2.08 -7.69 4.76
N GLU A 55 -0.92 -7.86 5.40
CA GLU A 55 0.39 -7.73 4.75
C GLU A 55 0.54 -8.73 3.60
N GLU A 56 0.23 -10.00 3.85
CA GLU A 56 0.33 -11.06 2.84
C GLU A 56 -0.61 -10.81 1.66
N LYS A 57 -1.87 -10.43 1.93
CA LYS A 57 -2.84 -10.08 0.90
C LYS A 57 -2.42 -8.85 0.09
N LEU A 58 -1.85 -7.83 0.73
CA LEU A 58 -1.32 -6.67 0.03
C LEU A 58 -0.12 -7.04 -0.87
N ARG A 59 0.79 -7.90 -0.40
CA ARG A 59 1.89 -8.43 -1.22
C ARG A 59 1.38 -9.22 -2.43
N LEU A 60 0.35 -10.02 -2.26
CA LEU A 60 -0.29 -10.74 -3.37
C LEU A 60 -0.88 -9.77 -4.39
N ALA A 61 -1.59 -8.72 -3.93
CA ALA A 61 -2.13 -7.69 -4.80
C ALA A 61 -1.02 -6.95 -5.58
N MET A 62 0.09 -6.58 -4.92
CA MET A 62 1.24 -5.97 -5.58
C MET A 62 1.83 -6.86 -6.67
N LYS A 63 1.95 -8.18 -6.40
CA LYS A 63 2.43 -9.16 -7.38
C LYS A 63 1.49 -9.24 -8.59
N ARG A 64 0.17 -9.27 -8.35
CA ARG A 64 -0.85 -9.27 -9.42
C ARG A 64 -0.83 -7.98 -10.25
N LEU A 65 -0.61 -6.83 -9.61
CA LEU A 65 -0.52 -5.51 -10.24
C LEU A 65 0.83 -5.21 -10.90
N ARG A 66 1.79 -6.15 -10.82
CA ARG A 66 3.16 -6.02 -11.32
C ARG A 66 3.85 -4.74 -10.82
N ILE A 67 3.66 -4.42 -9.54
CA ILE A 67 4.34 -3.28 -8.93
C ILE A 67 5.82 -3.63 -8.77
N THR A 68 6.69 -2.79 -9.32
CA THR A 68 8.14 -3.00 -9.26
C THR A 68 8.73 -2.44 -7.96
N GLY A 69 9.90 -2.95 -7.54
CA GLY A 69 10.58 -2.44 -6.34
C GLY A 69 10.96 -0.96 -6.41
N VAL A 70 11.10 -0.40 -7.62
CA VAL A 70 11.33 1.04 -7.84
C VAL A 70 10.07 1.85 -7.53
N GLU A 71 8.89 1.36 -7.93
CA GLU A 71 7.60 1.99 -7.61
C GLU A 71 7.34 1.97 -6.10
N ILE A 72 7.65 0.88 -5.40
CA ILE A 72 7.46 0.80 -3.93
C ILE A 72 8.32 1.84 -3.21
N GLN A 73 9.58 2.01 -3.61
CA GLN A 73 10.44 3.05 -3.04
C GLN A 73 9.91 4.47 -3.30
N SER A 74 9.39 4.70 -4.50
CA SER A 74 8.81 5.99 -4.87
C SER A 74 7.56 6.29 -4.02
N ILE A 75 6.71 5.28 -3.82
CA ILE A 75 5.55 5.35 -2.92
C ILE A 75 6.00 5.62 -1.47
N ARG A 76 7.05 4.96 -0.99
CA ARG A 76 7.59 5.16 0.36
C ARG A 76 8.06 6.60 0.57
N LYS A 77 8.82 7.15 -0.38
CA LYS A 77 9.23 8.58 -0.36
C LYS A 77 8.02 9.52 -0.35
N LEU A 78 6.97 9.20 -1.12
CA LEU A 78 5.75 10.00 -1.16
C LEU A 78 5.03 10.00 0.20
N ILE A 79 4.94 8.84 0.86
CA ILE A 79 4.37 8.73 2.21
C ILE A 79 5.20 9.56 3.21
N ASP A 80 6.52 9.42 3.17
CA ASP A 80 7.46 10.12 4.06
C ASP A 80 7.36 11.65 3.92
N VAL A 81 7.32 12.15 2.69
CA VAL A 81 7.11 13.58 2.40
C VAL A 81 5.75 14.06 2.89
N LYS A 82 4.69 13.25 2.75
CA LYS A 82 3.36 13.59 3.26
C LYS A 82 3.32 13.67 4.78
N GLU A 83 3.96 12.73 5.48
CA GLU A 83 4.03 12.77 6.95
C GLU A 83 4.88 13.95 7.44
N SER A 84 5.98 14.24 6.76
CA SER A 84 6.84 15.40 7.09
C SER A 84 6.15 16.73 6.85
N ARG A 85 5.31 16.86 5.80
CA ARG A 85 4.48 18.06 5.58
C ARG A 85 3.42 18.25 6.65
N ASN A 86 2.84 17.16 7.15
CA ASN A 86 1.81 17.20 8.20
C ASN A 86 2.39 17.48 9.60
N TYR A 87 3.72 17.50 9.74
CA TYR A 87 4.43 17.82 10.99
C TYR A 87 4.69 19.32 11.20
N ARG A 88 4.29 20.17 10.23
CA ARG A 88 4.58 21.62 10.23
C ARG A 88 3.34 22.50 10.47
N THR A 89 2.32 21.97 11.14
CA THR A 89 1.12 22.73 11.56
C THR A 89 0.85 22.49 13.03
#